data_AF-A0A2M7STR4-F1
#
_entry.id   AF-A0A2M7STR4-F1
#
_cell.length_a   1.000
_cell.length_b   1.000
_cell.length_c   1.000
_cell.angle_alpha   90.00
_cell.angle_beta   90.00
_cell.angle_gamma   90.00
#
_symmetry.space_group_name_H-M   'P 1'
#
loop_
_entity.id
_entity.type
_entity.pdbx_description
1 polymer ?
#
loop_
_entity_poly.entity_id
_entity_poly.type
_entity_poly.pdbx_seq_one_letter_code
_entity_poly.pdbx_strand_id
1 'polypeptide(L)' 'TLQIKIGNTVNLRDLSSGRELHYTLADPEEANPTKGIISIVSPIGKALLNKQKGQTISITAPAGTFAYLIEDIQ' A
#
# COMPACT_ATOMS: atom_id res chain seq x y z
N THR A 1 15.97 5.52 -8.08
CA THR A 1 14.70 4.78 -8.11
C THR A 1 13.86 5.25 -6.93
N LEU A 2 12.64 5.75 -7.16
CA LEU A 2 11.78 6.25 -6.09
C LEU A 2 11.21 5.04 -5.33
N GLN A 3 11.64 4.85 -4.09
CA GLN A 3 11.10 3.82 -3.19
C GLN A 3 10.04 4.46 -2.28
N ILE A 4 9.01 3.70 -1.95
CA ILE A 4 7.96 4.10 -1.02
C ILE A 4 8.55 4.28 0.39
N LYS A 5 8.30 5.44 0.99
CA LYS A 5 8.67 5.80 2.37
C LYS A 5 7.45 6.37 3.12
N ILE A 6 7.63 6.63 4.42
CA ILE A 6 6.68 7.41 5.22
C ILE A 6 6.42 8.76 4.54
N GLY A 7 5.16 9.19 4.56
CA GLY A 7 4.66 10.39 3.92
C GLY A 7 4.23 10.20 2.46
N ASN A 8 4.69 9.14 1.79
CA ASN A 8 4.29 8.91 0.40
C ASN A 8 2.86 8.41 0.31
N THR A 9 2.17 8.87 -0.74
CA THR A 9 0.87 8.33 -1.15
C THR A 9 1.06 7.39 -2.32
N VAL A 10 0.52 6.18 -2.19
CA VAL A 10 0.69 5.09 -3.15
C VAL A 10 -0.65 4.80 -3.80
N ASN A 11 -0.68 4.79 -5.14
CA ASN A 11 -1.82 4.29 -5.89
C ASN A 11 -1.62 2.80 -6.19
N LEU A 12 -2.59 2.00 -5.78
CA LEU A 12 -2.61 0.56 -5.95
C LEU A 12 -3.79 0.15 -6.82
N ARG A 13 -3.55 -0.76 -7.76
CA ARG A 13 -4.60 -1.44 -8.50
C ARG A 13 -4.75 -2.87 -8.04
N ASP A 14 -5.94 -3.23 -7.57
CA ASP A 14 -6.32 -4.61 -7.31
C ASP A 14 -6.34 -5.38 -8.63
N LEU A 15 -5.50 -6.40 -8.75
CA LEU A 15 -5.37 -7.19 -9.97
C LEU A 15 -6.56 -8.14 -10.22
N SER A 16 -7.38 -8.40 -9.20
CA SER A 16 -8.56 -9.26 -9.32
C SER A 16 -9.80 -8.47 -9.77
N SER A 17 -9.98 -7.26 -9.24
CA SER A 17 -11.18 -6.45 -9.46
C SER A 17 -10.97 -5.23 -10.35
N GLY A 18 -9.71 -4.84 -10.60
CA GLY A 18 -9.36 -3.61 -11.32
C GLY A 18 -9.59 -2.34 -10.52
N ARG A 19 -10.01 -2.43 -9.25
CA ARG A 19 -10.25 -1.26 -8.38
C ARG A 19 -8.94 -0.57 -8.01
N GLU A 20 -8.98 0.75 -8.00
CA GLU A 20 -7.89 1.60 -7.51
C GLU A 20 -8.08 1.94 -6.03
N LEU A 21 -6.97 1.96 -5.30
CA LEU A 21 -6.87 2.22 -3.87
C LEU A 21 -5.72 3.19 -3.62
N HIS A 22 -5.96 4.22 -2.80
CA HIS A 22 -4.95 5.22 -2.45
C HIS A 22 -4.62 5.13 -0.97
N TYR A 23 -3.33 4.98 -0.65
CA TYR A 23 -2.87 4.89 0.73
C TYR A 23 -1.65 5.76 0.99
N THR A 24 -1.68 6.53 2.07
CA THR A 24 -0.52 7.27 2.57
C THR A 24 0.15 6.48 3.68
N LEU A 25 1.46 6.22 3.58
CA LEU A 25 2.20 5.52 4.62
C LEU A 25 2.56 6.50 5.75
N ALA A 26 2.28 6.12 6.99
CA ALA A 26 2.60 6.90 8.18
C ALA A 26 3.15 6.00 9.30
N ASP A 27 3.66 6.62 10.36
CA ASP A 27 3.97 5.91 11.59
C ASP A 27 2.69 5.41 12.28
N PRO A 28 2.78 4.39 13.16
CA PRO A 28 1.61 3.84 13.86
C PRO A 28 0.76 4.88 14.60
N GLU A 29 1.40 5.91 15.16
CA GLU A 29 0.75 6.96 15.95
C GLU A 29 -0.09 7.91 15.09
N GLU A 30 0.25 8.05 13.81
CA GLU A 30 -0.40 8.95 12.85
C GLU A 30 -1.39 8.22 11.94
N ALA A 31 -1.45 6.89 12.03
CA ALA A 31 -2.27 6.06 11.16
C ALA A 31 -3.77 6.35 11.35
N ASN A 32 -4.46 6.55 10.23
CA ASN A 32 -5.90 6.76 10.20
C ASN A 32 -6.52 6.04 8.99
N PRO A 33 -6.88 4.75 9.14
CA PRO A 33 -7.37 3.93 8.03
C PRO A 33 -8.63 4.47 7.36
N THR A 34 -9.49 5.18 8.10
CA THR A 34 -10.72 5.78 7.52
C THR A 34 -10.41 6.94 6.59
N LYS A 35 -9.22 7.53 6.69
CA LYS A 35 -8.69 8.56 5.79
C LYS A 35 -7.70 8.02 4.75
N GLY A 36 -7.52 6.70 4.67
CA GLY A 36 -6.51 6.09 3.80
C GLY A 36 -5.07 6.26 4.29
N ILE A 37 -4.85 6.66 5.55
CA ILE A 37 -3.51 6.75 6.14
C ILE A 37 -3.22 5.43 6.86
N ILE A 38 -2.23 4.68 6.38
CA ILE A 38 -1.90 3.34 6.88
C ILE A 38 -0.57 3.34 7.61
N SER A 39 -0.48 2.58 8.70
CA SER A 39 0.78 2.41 9.41
C SER A 39 1.76 1.55 8.60
N ILE A 40 3.04 1.92 8.59
CA ILE A 40 4.12 1.09 8.05
C ILE A 40 4.25 -0.29 8.73
N VAL A 41 3.71 -0.48 9.94
CA VAL A 41 3.75 -1.78 10.63
C VAL A 41 2.55 -2.67 10.34
N SER A 42 1.53 -2.15 9.64
CA SER A 42 0.38 -2.93 9.18
C SER A 42 0.78 -3.93 8.08
N PRO A 43 -0.02 -4.99 7.82
CA PRO A 43 0.28 -5.95 6.74
C PRO A 43 0.46 -5.27 5.38
N ILE A 44 -0.40 -4.29 5.05
CA ILE A 44 -0.31 -3.52 3.81
C ILE A 44 0.89 -2.56 3.82
N GLY A 45 1.13 -1.85 4.92
CA GLY A 45 2.27 -0.94 5.04
C GLY A 45 3.61 -1.66 4.90
N LYS A 46 3.76 -2.84 5.53
CA LYS A 46 4.95 -3.69 5.38
C LYS A 46 5.14 -4.20 3.97
N ALA A 47 4.05 -4.53 3.27
CA ALA A 47 4.11 -4.98 1.89
C ALA A 47 4.56 -3.86 0.93
N LEU A 48 4.24 -2.61 1.24
CA LEU A 48 4.53 -1.43 0.42
C LEU A 48 5.89 -0.79 0.72
N LEU A 49 6.34 -0.81 1.97
CA LEU A 49 7.57 -0.13 2.37
C LEU A 49 8.77 -0.59 1.53
N ASN A 50 9.55 0.37 1.03
CA ASN A 50 10.70 0.17 0.14
C ASN A 50 10.39 -0.45 -1.24
N LYS A 51 9.12 -0.68 -1.58
CA LYS A 51 8.73 -1.07 -2.94
C LYS A 51 8.74 0.12 -3.90
N GLN A 52 8.62 -0.18 -5.18
CA GLN A 52 8.75 0.76 -6.28
C GLN A 52 7.55 0.65 -7.22
N LYS A 53 7.31 1.73 -7.97
CA LYS A 53 6.34 1.76 -9.06
C LYS A 53 6.56 0.61 -10.05
N GLY A 54 5.48 0.00 -10.50
CA GLY A 54 5.46 -1.15 -11.40
C GLY A 54 5.62 -2.52 -10.71
N GLN A 55 5.90 -2.55 -9.40
CA GLN A 55 5.97 -3.81 -8.66
C GLN A 55 4.59 -4.27 -8.20
N THR A 56 4.39 -5.59 -8.18
CA THR A 56 3.20 -6.21 -7.57
C THR A 56 3.52 -6.63 -6.14
N ILE A 57 2.59 -6.35 -5.24
CA ILE A 57 2.61 -6.84 -3.85
C ILE A 57 1.49 -7.85 -3.64
N SER A 58 1.70 -8.77 -2.70
CA SER A 58 0.68 -9.74 -2.31
C SER A 58 0.47 -9.68 -0.79
N ILE A 59 -0.78 -9.62 -0.38
CA ILE A 59 -1.19 -9.53 1.02
C ILE A 59 -2.07 -10.74 1.32
N THR A 60 -1.70 -11.51 2.34
CA THR A 60 -2.49 -12.64 2.81
C THR A 60 -3.27 -12.22 4.06
N ALA A 61 -4.59 -12.44 4.02
CA ALA A 61 -5.51 -12.24 5.13
C ALA A 61 -6.39 -13.49 5.28
N PRO A 62 -7.14 -13.66 6.39
CA PRO A 62 -8.02 -14.82 6.56
C PRO A 62 -9.06 -14.99 5.44
N ALA A 63 -9.46 -13.90 4.79
CA ALA A 63 -10.39 -13.91 3.66
C ALA A 63 -9.76 -14.34 2.31
N GLY A 64 -8.44 -14.50 2.26
CA GLY A 64 -7.71 -14.90 1.05
C GLY A 64 -6.43 -14.09 0.80
N THR A 65 -5.85 -14.32 -0.37
CA THR A 65 -4.66 -13.62 -0.84
C THR A 65 -5.06 -12.59 -1.89
N PHE A 66 -4.64 -11.35 -1.68
CA PHE A 66 -4.93 -10.21 -2.54
C PHE A 66 -3.65 -9.74 -3.21
N ALA A 67 -3.71 -9.42 -4.51
CA ALA A 67 -2.57 -8.95 -5.27
C ALA A 67 -2.83 -7.54 -5.82
N TYR A 68 -1.86 -6.65 -5.62
CA TYR A 68 -1.97 -5.25 -6.01
C TYR A 68 -0.75 -4.80 -6.80
N LEU A 69 -0.97 -4.07 -7.89
CA LEU A 69 0.09 -3.38 -8.65
C LEU A 69 0.29 -1.97 -8.10
N ILE A 70 1.53 -1.59 -7.85
CA ILE A 70 1.91 -0.22 -7.49
C ILE A 70 1.94 0.62 -8.77
N GLU A 71 0.87 1.37 -9.04
CA GLU A 71 0.73 2.17 -10.26
C GLU A 71 1.46 3.51 -10.14
N ASP A 72 1.47 4.11 -8.95
CA ASP A 72 2.13 5.39 -8.74
C ASP A 72 2.57 5.63 -7.29
N ILE A 73 3.54 6.53 -7.12
CA ILE A 73 4.07 6.96 -5.82
C ILE A 73 4.20 8.49 -5.87
N GLN A 74 3.55 9.16 -4.92
CA GLN A 74 3.55 10.61 -4.74
C GLN A 74 4.26 11.00 -3.45
#